data_AF-A0A383C3G6-F1
#
_entry.id   AF-A0A383C3G6-F1
#
_cell.length_a   1.000
_cell.length_b   1.000
_cell.length_c   1.000
_cell.angle_alpha   90.00
_cell.angle_beta   90.00
_cell.angle_gamma   90.00
#
_symmetry.space_group_name_H-M   'P 1'
#
loop_
_entity.id
_entity.type
_entity.pdbx_description
1 polymer ?
#
loop_
_entity_poly.entity_id
_entity_poly.type
_entity_poly.pdbx_seq_one_letter_code
_entity_poly.pdbx_strand_id
1 'polypeptide(L)'
;MTRKSKLAWGVRREGRSLWTRNAVRGVSVRGERRKTDARIEWRAWDPSRSKVAAALLRTANDPSQLLPDTGSTCLYLGASFGSTVSHIHDQCCGANNHHGGQVVAVEIAPRAMRDLSELASIRPGLVPVLGDARQPQTVAPYIRGKA
;
A
#
# COMPACT_ATOMS: atom_id res chain seq x y z
N MET A 1 22.15 12.37 13.70
CA MET A 1 21.02 11.40 13.62
C MET A 1 19.86 12.04 12.88
N THR A 2 19.37 11.42 11.80
CA THR A 2 18.22 11.95 11.04
C THR A 2 16.94 11.84 11.86
N ARG A 3 16.19 12.94 12.04
CA ARG A 3 14.93 12.94 12.81
C ARG A 3 13.92 11.98 12.18
N LYS A 4 13.45 10.99 12.96
CA LYS A 4 12.37 10.08 12.59
C LYS A 4 11.04 10.71 12.98
N SER A 5 10.08 10.77 12.06
CA SER A 5 8.71 11.23 12.32
C SER A 5 7.72 10.13 11.92
N LYS A 6 6.84 9.73 12.82
CA LYS A 6 5.76 8.77 12.55
C LYS A 6 4.63 9.51 11.84
N LEU A 7 4.22 9.04 10.66
CA LEU A 7 3.10 9.64 9.90
C LEU A 7 1.80 8.85 10.10
N ALA A 8 1.90 7.54 10.25
CA ALA A 8 0.79 6.65 10.59
C ALA A 8 1.32 5.41 11.31
N TRP A 9 0.47 4.42 11.62
CA TRP A 9 0.89 3.18 12.30
C TRP A 9 2.09 2.50 11.58
N GLY A 10 1.94 2.32 10.28
CA GLY A 10 2.85 1.61 9.40
C GLY A 10 3.72 2.52 8.55
N VAL A 11 3.60 3.84 8.64
CA VAL A 11 4.31 4.80 7.77
C VAL A 11 5.13 5.78 8.58
N ARG A 12 6.38 5.99 8.19
CA ARG A 12 7.27 6.99 8.81
C ARG A 12 8.12 7.72 7.80
N ARG A 13 8.56 8.90 8.21
CA ARG A 13 9.52 9.76 7.50
C ARG A 13 10.83 9.81 8.25
N GLU A 14 11.93 9.72 7.53
CA GLU A 14 13.28 9.92 8.04
C GLU A 14 14.02 10.87 7.09
N GLY A 15 14.16 12.13 7.51
CA GLY A 15 14.68 13.19 6.63
C GLY A 15 13.81 13.37 5.38
N ARG A 16 14.35 13.02 4.21
CA ARG A 16 13.64 13.07 2.91
C ARG A 16 13.11 11.70 2.46
N SER A 17 13.35 10.63 3.22
CA SER A 17 12.93 9.28 2.86
C SER A 17 11.64 8.89 3.57
N LEU A 18 10.75 8.23 2.84
CA LEU A 18 9.56 7.57 3.40
C LEU A 18 9.79 6.08 3.51
N TRP A 19 9.15 5.48 4.51
CA TRP A 19 9.25 4.07 4.82
C TRP A 19 7.90 3.53 5.25
N THR A 20 7.57 2.32 4.80
CA THR A 20 6.45 1.55 5.33
C THR A 20 6.94 0.32 6.08
N ARG A 21 6.16 -0.15 7.08
CA ARG A 21 6.40 -1.43 7.75
C ARG A 21 6.14 -2.54 6.75
N ASN A 22 7.13 -3.35 6.44
CA ASN A 22 6.97 -4.39 5.43
C ASN A 22 6.05 -5.51 5.96
N ALA A 23 4.89 -5.69 5.35
CA ALA A 23 3.97 -6.76 5.72
C ALA A 23 4.50 -8.16 5.33
N VAL A 24 5.40 -8.25 4.35
CA VAL A 24 6.02 -9.51 3.90
C VAL A 24 7.53 -9.42 4.08
N ARG A 25 7.99 -9.79 5.28
CA ARG A 25 9.40 -9.66 5.67
C ARG A 25 10.33 -10.38 4.69
N GLY A 26 11.45 -9.74 4.36
CA GLY A 26 12.46 -10.28 3.44
C GLY A 26 12.14 -10.08 1.96
N VAL A 27 10.93 -9.65 1.62
CA VAL A 27 10.47 -9.47 0.23
C VAL A 27 10.41 -7.97 -0.12
N SER A 28 10.90 -7.62 -1.31
CA SER A 28 10.79 -6.28 -1.91
C SER A 28 9.95 -6.41 -3.16
N VAL A 29 9.11 -5.42 -3.45
CA VAL A 29 8.23 -5.47 -4.62
C VAL A 29 8.95 -5.03 -5.89
N ARG A 30 9.81 -4.02 -5.80
CA ARG A 30 10.56 -3.44 -6.94
C ARG A 30 12.02 -3.19 -6.62
N GLY A 31 12.60 -4.02 -5.75
CA GLY A 31 13.99 -3.89 -5.31
C GLY A 31 14.26 -2.66 -4.44
N GLU A 32 13.21 -2.11 -3.82
CA GLU A 32 13.35 -0.99 -2.90
C GLU A 32 14.23 -1.37 -1.69
N ARG A 33 14.95 -0.38 -1.16
CA ARG A 33 15.80 -0.58 0.02
C ARG A 33 14.95 -1.04 1.20
N ARG A 34 15.45 -2.03 1.94
CA ARG A 34 14.88 -2.50 3.21
C ARG A 34 15.86 -2.26 4.34
N LYS A 35 15.34 -2.11 5.55
CA LYS A 35 16.13 -2.07 6.77
C LYS A 35 15.33 -2.61 7.94
N THR A 36 16.00 -3.12 8.95
CA THR A 36 15.34 -3.63 10.15
C THR A 36 15.67 -2.73 11.34
N ASP A 37 14.62 -2.23 11.99
CA ASP A 37 14.73 -1.53 13.27
C ASP A 37 14.10 -2.44 14.34
N ALA A 38 14.92 -2.93 15.28
CA ALA A 38 14.54 -3.95 16.25
C ALA A 38 13.93 -5.20 15.59
N ARG A 39 12.61 -5.41 15.71
CA ARG A 39 11.89 -6.56 15.13
C ARG A 39 11.05 -6.21 13.90
N ILE A 40 11.06 -4.94 13.48
CA ILE A 40 10.22 -4.44 12.40
C ILE A 40 11.09 -4.20 11.17
N GLU A 41 10.79 -4.89 10.09
CA GLU A 41 11.37 -4.58 8.79
C GLU A 41 10.61 -3.42 8.15
N TRP A 42 11.36 -2.47 7.63
CA TRP A 42 10.89 -1.29 6.93
C TRP A 42 11.37 -1.33 5.50
N ARG A 43 10.53 -0.90 4.56
CA ARG A 43 10.89 -0.78 3.15
C ARG A 43 10.66 0.63 2.65
N ALA A 44 11.58 1.11 1.81
CA ALA A 44 11.59 2.48 1.32
C ALA A 44 10.42 2.70 0.37
N TRP A 45 9.73 3.83 0.53
CA TRP A 45 8.67 4.26 -0.37
C TRP A 45 9.17 5.42 -1.22
N ASP A 46 9.40 5.15 -2.51
CA ASP A 46 10.01 6.10 -3.44
C ASP A 46 9.00 7.15 -3.93
N PRO A 47 9.18 8.45 -3.58
CA PRO A 47 8.30 9.52 -4.04
C PRO A 47 8.41 9.82 -5.55
N SER A 48 9.50 9.42 -6.22
CA SER A 48 9.62 9.58 -7.68
C SER A 48 8.76 8.58 -8.47
N ARG A 49 8.34 7.48 -7.82
CA ARG A 49 7.57 6.39 -8.42
C ARG A 49 6.16 6.25 -7.84
N SER A 50 5.82 7.03 -6.82
CA SER A 50 4.51 6.98 -6.16
C SER A 50 3.99 8.37 -5.87
N LYS A 51 2.84 8.71 -6.48
CA LYS A 51 2.16 9.99 -6.28
C LYS A 51 1.74 10.19 -4.82
N VAL A 52 1.31 9.13 -4.13
CA VAL A 52 0.95 9.18 -2.71
C VAL A 52 2.18 9.51 -1.85
N ALA A 53 3.32 8.85 -2.07
CA ALA A 53 4.55 9.18 -1.37
C ALA A 53 5.02 10.62 -1.62
N ALA A 54 4.94 11.09 -2.87
CA ALA A 54 5.23 12.48 -3.19
C ALA A 54 4.30 13.45 -2.44
N ALA A 55 3.00 13.15 -2.38
CA ALA A 55 2.02 13.96 -1.66
C ALA A 55 2.31 14.00 -0.15
N LEU A 56 2.63 12.87 0.47
CA LEU A 56 3.00 12.78 1.89
C LEU A 56 4.21 13.64 2.26
N LEU A 57 5.13 13.86 1.32
CA LEU A 57 6.30 14.71 1.53
C LEU A 57 6.03 16.19 1.27
N ARG A 58 5.04 16.52 0.43
CA ARG A 58 4.80 17.87 -0.09
C ARG A 58 3.57 18.56 0.49
N THR A 59 2.66 17.82 1.12
CA THR A 59 1.45 18.39 1.71
C THR A 59 1.79 19.45 2.76
N ALA A 60 0.99 20.53 2.79
CA ALA A 60 1.03 21.53 3.85
C ALA A 60 0.17 21.13 5.06
N ASN A 61 -0.80 20.23 4.86
CA ASN A 61 -1.67 19.69 5.89
C ASN A 61 -1.01 18.50 6.60
N ASP A 62 -1.67 17.96 7.64
CA ASP A 62 -1.21 16.73 8.30
C ASP A 62 -1.13 15.56 7.29
N PRO A 63 0.06 14.99 7.04
CA PRO A 63 0.21 13.85 6.14
C PRO A 63 -0.58 12.60 6.55
N SER A 64 -0.94 12.46 7.83
CA SER A 64 -1.72 11.32 8.33
C SER A 64 -3.08 11.21 7.62
N GLN A 65 -3.68 12.34 7.23
CA GLN A 65 -4.98 12.42 6.57
C GLN A 65 -4.98 11.85 5.13
N LEU A 66 -3.80 11.67 4.52
CA LEU A 66 -3.65 11.10 3.19
C LEU A 66 -3.47 9.58 3.20
N LEU A 67 -3.44 8.97 4.39
CA LEU A 67 -3.26 7.53 4.58
C LEU A 67 -4.54 6.93 5.14
N PRO A 68 -4.88 5.68 4.75
CA PRO A 68 -5.98 4.98 5.39
C PRO A 68 -5.60 4.58 6.82
N ASP A 69 -6.61 4.51 7.67
CA ASP A 69 -6.48 3.90 8.99
C ASP A 69 -6.25 2.39 8.87
N THR A 70 -5.59 1.83 9.87
CA THR A 70 -5.44 0.38 10.01
C THR A 70 -6.82 -0.28 10.07
N GLY A 71 -7.02 -1.37 9.32
CA GLY A 71 -8.29 -2.10 9.28
C GLY A 71 -9.34 -1.54 8.32
N SER A 72 -9.05 -0.42 7.64
CA SER A 72 -9.96 0.18 6.66
C SER A 72 -10.22 -0.73 5.45
N THR A 73 -11.34 -0.50 4.76
CA THR A 73 -11.55 -0.99 3.40
C THR A 73 -11.19 0.10 2.40
N CYS A 74 -10.17 -0.12 1.59
CA CYS A 74 -9.64 0.82 0.62
C CYS A 74 -9.92 0.34 -0.80
N LEU A 75 -10.46 1.21 -1.65
CA LEU A 75 -10.56 0.98 -3.09
C LEU A 75 -9.45 1.77 -3.80
N TYR A 76 -8.53 1.07 -4.47
CA TYR A 76 -7.42 1.65 -5.21
C TYR A 76 -7.64 1.46 -6.71
N LEU A 77 -7.90 2.54 -7.43
CA LEU A 77 -8.18 2.53 -8.87
C LEU A 77 -6.90 2.79 -9.68
N GLY A 78 -6.59 1.92 -10.64
CA GLY A 78 -5.36 2.02 -11.43
C GLY A 78 -4.14 1.54 -10.64
N ALA A 79 -4.22 0.33 -10.08
CA ALA A 79 -3.17 -0.26 -9.26
C ALA A 79 -1.88 -0.57 -10.04
N SER A 80 -1.96 -0.68 -11.37
CA SER A 80 -0.87 -1.08 -12.26
C SER A 80 -0.19 -2.34 -11.70
N PHE A 81 1.13 -2.36 -11.65
CA PHE A 81 1.90 -3.47 -11.11
C PHE A 81 2.00 -3.52 -9.57
N GLY A 82 1.18 -2.74 -8.86
CA GLY A 82 1.06 -2.82 -7.39
C GLY A 82 2.18 -2.15 -6.56
N SER A 83 3.04 -1.34 -7.17
CA SER A 83 4.14 -0.66 -6.45
C SER A 83 3.63 0.22 -5.31
N THR A 84 2.64 1.08 -5.56
CA THR A 84 2.05 1.96 -4.53
C THR A 84 1.07 1.20 -3.64
N VAL A 85 0.21 0.35 -4.22
CA VAL A 85 -0.83 -0.35 -3.44
C VAL A 85 -0.26 -1.29 -2.39
N SER A 86 0.94 -1.86 -2.63
CA SER A 86 1.65 -2.64 -1.61
C SER A 86 2.00 -1.82 -0.35
N HIS A 87 2.32 -0.53 -0.49
CA HIS A 87 2.61 0.35 0.65
C HIS A 87 1.34 0.76 1.39
N ILE A 88 0.23 0.88 0.66
CA ILE A 88 -1.10 1.07 1.25
C ILE A 88 -1.53 -0.19 2.03
N HIS A 89 -1.30 -1.38 1.47
CA HIS A 89 -1.53 -2.68 2.13
C HIS A 89 -0.73 -2.80 3.43
N ASP A 90 0.55 -2.45 3.41
CA ASP A 90 1.41 -2.46 4.60
C ASP A 90 0.82 -1.65 5.77
N GLN A 91 0.20 -0.49 5.48
CA GLN A 91 -0.43 0.39 6.46
C GLN A 91 -1.82 -0.12 6.87
N CYS A 92 -2.64 -0.54 5.91
CA CYS A 92 -4.05 -0.87 6.13
C CYS A 92 -4.23 -2.27 6.73
N CYS A 93 -3.49 -3.26 6.22
CA CYS A 93 -3.64 -4.67 6.57
C CYS A 93 -2.52 -5.14 7.51
N GLY A 94 -1.29 -4.72 7.24
CA GLY A 94 -0.10 -5.19 7.93
C GLY A 94 0.22 -6.67 7.66
N ALA A 95 1.22 -7.21 8.38
CA ALA A 95 1.66 -8.60 8.23
C ALA A 95 0.52 -9.59 8.53
N ASN A 96 0.36 -10.62 7.69
CA ASN A 96 -0.72 -11.62 7.78
C ASN A 96 -2.13 -11.01 7.93
N ASN A 97 -2.32 -9.77 7.47
CA ASN A 97 -3.55 -8.99 7.68
C ASN A 97 -4.00 -8.89 9.15
N HIS A 98 -3.07 -8.73 10.11
CA HIS A 98 -3.42 -8.63 11.53
C HIS A 98 -4.28 -7.41 11.89
N HIS A 99 -4.37 -6.40 11.01
CA HIS A 99 -5.31 -5.29 11.18
C HIS A 99 -6.71 -5.58 10.60
N GLY A 100 -6.91 -6.68 9.88
CA GLY A 100 -8.20 -7.06 9.31
C GLY A 100 -8.66 -6.19 8.14
N GLY A 101 -7.80 -5.33 7.60
CA GLY A 101 -8.11 -4.42 6.51
C GLY A 101 -8.37 -5.11 5.18
N GLN A 102 -8.78 -4.32 4.20
CA GLN A 102 -8.96 -4.76 2.82
C GLN A 102 -8.46 -3.67 1.87
N VAL A 103 -7.70 -4.06 0.85
CA VAL A 103 -7.31 -3.17 -0.24
C VAL A 103 -7.76 -3.80 -1.56
N VAL A 104 -8.84 -3.28 -2.15
CA VAL A 104 -9.33 -3.69 -3.46
C VAL A 104 -8.56 -2.92 -4.53
N ALA A 105 -7.73 -3.61 -5.29
CA ALA A 105 -6.80 -3.02 -6.26
C ALA A 105 -7.30 -3.29 -7.69
N VAL A 106 -7.87 -2.28 -8.33
CA VAL A 106 -8.46 -2.38 -9.67
C VAL A 106 -7.42 -2.02 -10.72
N GLU A 107 -7.27 -2.88 -11.73
CA GLU A 107 -6.41 -2.63 -12.88
C GLU A 107 -7.06 -3.20 -14.15
N ILE A 108 -6.96 -2.47 -15.25
CA ILE A 108 -7.58 -2.84 -16.54
C ILE A 108 -6.63 -3.66 -17.42
N ALA A 109 -5.31 -3.45 -17.29
CA ALA A 109 -4.31 -4.07 -18.13
C ALA A 109 -3.98 -5.50 -17.65
N PRO A 110 -4.26 -6.56 -18.46
CA PRO A 110 -4.03 -7.94 -18.05
C PRO A 110 -2.56 -8.26 -17.73
N ARG A 111 -1.61 -7.60 -18.39
CA ARG A 111 -0.18 -7.79 -18.11
C ARG A 111 0.19 -7.30 -16.71
N ALA A 112 -0.27 -6.11 -16.33
CA ALA A 112 0.00 -5.55 -15.01
C ALA A 112 -0.73 -6.34 -13.92
N MET A 113 -1.93 -6.86 -14.23
CA MET A 113 -2.70 -7.73 -13.35
C MET A 113 -1.96 -9.00 -12.95
N ARG A 114 -1.14 -9.60 -13.83
CA ARG A 114 -0.37 -10.81 -13.48
C ARG A 114 0.54 -10.56 -12.28
N ASP A 115 1.38 -9.53 -12.36
CA ASP A 115 2.27 -9.12 -11.27
C ASP A 115 1.48 -8.70 -10.02
N LEU A 116 0.35 -8.00 -10.20
CA LEU A 116 -0.52 -7.58 -9.10
C LEU A 116 -1.16 -8.78 -8.38
N SER A 117 -1.55 -9.81 -9.12
CA SER A 117 -2.12 -11.06 -8.59
C SER A 117 -1.09 -11.86 -7.80
N GLU A 118 0.13 -12.00 -8.32
CA GLU A 118 1.24 -12.63 -7.61
C GLU A 118 1.57 -11.88 -6.30
N LEU A 119 1.63 -10.54 -6.36
CA LEU A 119 1.81 -9.70 -5.18
C LEU A 119 0.69 -9.89 -4.14
N ALA A 120 -0.56 -10.04 -4.58
CA ALA A 120 -1.71 -10.28 -3.71
C ALA A 120 -1.68 -11.66 -3.05
N SER A 121 -1.16 -12.68 -3.74
CA SER A 121 -1.10 -14.06 -3.22
C SER A 121 -0.34 -14.18 -1.90
N ILE A 122 0.67 -13.32 -1.68
CA ILE A 122 1.48 -13.27 -0.45
C ILE A 122 1.06 -12.13 0.50
N ARG A 123 0.01 -11.37 0.17
CA ARG A 123 -0.46 -10.21 0.94
C ARG A 123 -1.95 -10.35 1.26
N PRO A 124 -2.31 -11.13 2.30
CA PRO A 124 -3.70 -11.27 2.71
C PRO A 124 -4.36 -9.91 2.94
N GLY A 125 -5.60 -9.75 2.46
CA GLY A 125 -6.32 -8.48 2.47
C GLY A 125 -6.14 -7.63 1.21
N LEU A 126 -5.10 -7.86 0.39
CA LEU A 126 -4.98 -7.26 -0.94
C LEU A 126 -5.82 -8.09 -1.95
N VAL A 127 -6.84 -7.48 -2.53
CA VAL A 127 -7.76 -8.14 -3.47
C VAL A 127 -7.55 -7.53 -4.87
N PRO A 128 -6.91 -8.25 -5.80
CA PRO A 128 -6.71 -7.78 -7.16
C PRO A 128 -7.98 -7.95 -7.98
N VAL A 129 -8.39 -6.92 -8.74
CA VAL A 129 -9.59 -6.94 -9.58
C VAL A 129 -9.22 -6.53 -11.00
N LEU A 130 -9.37 -7.46 -11.95
CA LEU A 130 -9.25 -7.17 -13.38
C LEU A 130 -10.56 -6.58 -13.87
N GLY A 131 -10.57 -5.27 -14.11
CA GLY A 131 -11.81 -4.58 -14.46
C GLY A 131 -11.59 -3.13 -14.86
N ASP A 132 -12.60 -2.59 -15.51
CA ASP A 132 -12.66 -1.17 -15.83
C ASP A 132 -13.23 -0.41 -14.63
N ALA A 133 -12.43 0.51 -14.06
CA ALA A 133 -12.85 1.33 -12.92
C ALA A 133 -14.06 2.22 -13.24
N ARG A 134 -14.37 2.46 -14.52
CA ARG A 134 -15.57 3.19 -14.97
C ARG A 134 -16.85 2.35 -14.91
N GLN A 135 -16.74 1.07 -14.58
CA GLN A 135 -17.84 0.11 -14.50
C GLN A 135 -17.97 -0.41 -13.05
N PRO A 136 -18.58 0.35 -12.13
CA PRO A 136 -18.60 0.02 -10.69
C PRO A 136 -19.15 -1.37 -10.37
N GLN A 137 -20.08 -1.89 -11.17
CA GLN A 137 -20.64 -3.23 -11.05
C GLN A 137 -19.58 -4.34 -11.13
N THR A 138 -18.45 -4.09 -11.81
CA THR A 138 -17.33 -5.03 -11.91
C THR A 138 -16.45 -5.02 -10.66
N VAL A 139 -16.56 -4.01 -9.81
CA VAL A 139 -15.72 -3.79 -8.62
C VAL A 139 -16.50 -4.00 -7.32
N ALA A 140 -17.77 -3.58 -7.29
CA ALA A 140 -18.63 -3.62 -6.11
C ALA A 140 -18.67 -4.98 -5.38
N PRO A 141 -18.75 -6.13 -6.08
CA PRO A 141 -18.78 -7.45 -5.41
C PRO A 141 -17.55 -7.76 -4.55
N TYR A 142 -16.43 -7.07 -4.78
CA TYR A 142 -15.17 -7.30 -4.06
C TYR A 142 -15.03 -6.44 -2.79
N ILE A 143 -15.89 -5.43 -2.60
CA ILE A 143 -15.82 -4.50 -1.46
C ILE A 143 -16.62 -5.08 -0.29
N ARG A 144 -15.96 -5.32 0.86
CA ARG A 144 -16.65 -5.80 2.08
C ARG A 144 -17.76 -4.82 2.51
N GLY A 145 -18.92 -5.38 2.89
CA GLY A 145 -20.03 -4.63 3.47
C GLY A 145 -20.95 -3.91 2.48
N LYS A 146 -20.87 -4.21 1.17
CA LYS A 146 -21.77 -3.68 0.12
C LYS A 146 -22.36 -4.75 -0.81
N ALA A 147 -22.43 -6.00 -0.35
CA ALA A 147 -23.20 -7.07 -1.01
C ALA A 147 -24.57 -7.21 -0.35
#